data_AF-A0A938MVU3-F1
#
_entry.id   AF-A0A938MVU3-F1
#
_cell.length_a   1.000
_cell.length_b   1.000
_cell.length_c   1.000
_cell.angle_alpha   90.00
_cell.angle_beta   90.00
_cell.angle_gamma   90.00
#
_symmetry.space_group_name_H-M   'P 1'
#
loop_
_entity.id
_entity.type
_entity.pdbx_description
1 polymer ?
#
loop_
_entity_poly.entity_id
_entity_poly.type
_entity_poly.pdbx_seq_one_letter_code
_entity_poly.pdbx_strand_id
1 'polypeptide(L)'
;MRYHDSVLLLVLAFPLCAHYVSAQEPIDESAGTRRPAIRMPAPPELAREGLKPLAAELPDVSTPQGIMPPDISDGLFDRKGTAPLAFRAGDFVPIQYHWAASGLCHRPLYFEDAMLERYGQQCHPLIQPVASGSRFFLTFPALPYLLAVDPPRPAISTLGSFRPGTPAPAMFQRPPLQVDAGLIEACAWLAVIYVFP
;
A
#
# COMPACT_ATOMS: atom_id res chain seq x y z
N MET A 1 -11.49 -7.37 -10.55
CA MET A 1 -11.81 -6.73 -11.84
C MET A 1 -11.84 -7.78 -12.94
N ARG A 2 -13.02 -8.13 -13.47
CA ARG A 2 -13.12 -8.90 -14.71
C ARG A 2 -12.94 -7.91 -15.86
N TYR A 3 -11.86 -8.07 -16.61
CA TYR A 3 -11.59 -7.27 -17.81
C TYR A 3 -12.33 -7.96 -18.96
N HIS A 4 -13.41 -7.36 -19.45
CA HIS A 4 -14.02 -7.76 -20.72
C HIS A 4 -13.70 -6.69 -21.76
N ASP A 5 -13.07 -7.13 -22.83
CA ASP A 5 -12.75 -6.35 -24.01
C ASP A 5 -14.02 -5.75 -24.64
N SER A 6 -13.94 -4.50 -25.10
CA SER A 6 -14.49 -3.99 -26.38
C SER A 6 -14.96 -2.52 -26.36
N VAL A 7 -14.37 -1.75 -27.31
CA VAL A 7 -14.89 -0.56 -28.05
C VAL A 7 -14.83 0.84 -27.42
N LEU A 8 -13.73 1.52 -27.76
CA LEU A 8 -13.52 2.95 -28.10
C LEU A 8 -14.72 3.93 -28.05
N LEU A 9 -14.73 4.87 -27.08
CA LEU A 9 -15.03 6.29 -27.36
C LEU A 9 -14.37 7.26 -26.34
N LEU A 10 -13.45 8.05 -26.88
CA LEU A 10 -13.04 9.43 -26.58
C LEU A 10 -13.38 10.07 -25.21
N VAL A 11 -12.53 9.81 -24.21
CA VAL A 11 -12.01 10.91 -23.37
C VAL A 11 -10.59 11.11 -23.85
N LEU A 12 -10.23 12.36 -24.20
CA LEU A 12 -8.95 12.75 -24.79
C LEU A 12 -7.77 12.19 -23.98
N ALA A 13 -7.33 10.99 -24.34
CA ALA A 13 -6.06 10.44 -23.94
C ALA A 13 -5.01 11.18 -24.78
N PHE A 14 -4.39 12.20 -24.20
CA PHE A 14 -3.08 12.65 -24.66
C PHE A 14 -2.15 11.43 -24.64
N PRO A 15 -1.69 10.91 -25.79
CA PRO A 15 -0.75 9.81 -25.82
C PRO A 15 0.65 10.44 -25.71
N LEU A 16 1.00 10.96 -24.53
CA LEU A 16 2.30 11.63 -24.35
C LEU A 16 3.19 10.99 -23.28
N CYS A 17 2.77 9.88 -22.67
CA CYS A 17 3.58 9.20 -21.66
C CYS A 17 3.68 7.71 -21.95
N ALA A 18 4.46 7.37 -22.96
CA ALA A 18 4.91 6.00 -23.22
C ALA A 18 6.17 5.62 -22.40
N HIS A 19 6.51 6.39 -21.35
CA HIS A 19 7.64 6.11 -20.47
C HIS A 19 7.13 6.06 -19.03
N TYR A 20 6.57 4.91 -18.65
CA TYR A 20 6.33 4.63 -17.25
C TYR A 20 7.68 4.41 -16.56
N VAL A 21 8.13 5.39 -15.79
CA VAL A 21 9.31 5.24 -14.93
C VAL A 21 8.86 4.51 -13.68
N SER A 22 9.06 3.19 -13.67
CA SER A 22 9.00 2.40 -12.44
C SER A 22 10.15 2.85 -11.55
N ALA A 23 9.86 3.61 -10.49
CA ALA A 23 10.83 3.97 -9.47
C ALA A 23 11.10 2.77 -8.55
N GLN A 24 11.58 1.67 -9.12
CA GLN A 24 12.16 0.60 -8.33
C GLN A 24 13.67 0.87 -8.32
N GLU A 25 14.11 1.71 -7.39
CA GLU A 25 15.54 1.72 -7.08
C GLU A 25 15.92 0.31 -6.60
N PRO A 26 17.05 -0.24 -7.05
CA PRO A 26 17.56 -1.49 -6.50
C PRO A 26 17.81 -1.25 -5.02
N ILE A 27 16.98 -1.87 -4.18
CA ILE A 27 17.22 -1.90 -2.74
C ILE A 27 18.48 -2.73 -2.55
N ASP A 28 19.58 -2.06 -2.24
CA ASP A 28 20.79 -2.71 -1.75
C ASP A 28 20.52 -3.20 -0.31
N GLU A 29 19.95 -4.40 -0.20
CA GLU A 29 19.70 -5.08 1.07
C GLU A 29 20.98 -5.39 1.86
N SER A 30 22.18 -5.13 1.31
CA SER A 30 23.44 -5.41 2.00
C SER A 30 23.75 -4.43 3.14
N ALA A 31 23.01 -3.33 3.27
CA ALA A 31 23.24 -2.28 4.28
C ALA A 31 22.40 -2.43 5.57
N GLY A 32 21.97 -3.66 5.91
CA GLY A 32 21.35 -3.99 7.19
C GLY A 32 22.33 -3.92 8.38
N THR A 33 22.97 -2.77 8.61
CA THR A 33 23.74 -2.53 9.83
C THR A 33 22.75 -2.48 10.99
N ARG A 34 22.73 -3.52 11.83
CA ARG A 34 22.09 -3.45 13.16
C ARG A 34 22.69 -2.24 13.86
N ARG A 35 21.97 -1.12 13.88
CA ARG A 35 22.26 -0.05 14.81
C ARG A 35 22.03 -0.64 16.19
N PRO A 36 23.06 -0.77 17.05
CA PRO A 36 22.78 -1.06 18.45
C PRO A 36 21.82 0.02 18.94
N ALA A 37 20.88 -0.35 19.81
CA ALA A 37 20.14 0.64 20.57
C ALA A 37 21.17 1.38 21.43
N ILE A 38 21.75 2.45 20.87
CA ILE A 38 22.57 3.37 21.61
C ILE A 38 21.60 4.02 22.57
N ARG A 39 21.63 3.60 23.84
CA ARG A 39 21.06 4.38 24.92
C ARG A 39 21.92 5.64 25.01
N MET A 40 21.64 6.61 24.14
CA MET A 40 22.29 7.90 24.21
C MET A 40 21.84 8.51 25.54
N PRO A 41 22.76 8.81 26.47
CA PRO A 41 22.41 9.70 27.56
C PRO A 41 21.91 11.01 26.94
N ALA A 42 20.84 11.55 27.50
CA ALA A 42 20.25 12.79 26.99
C ALA A 42 21.36 13.85 26.83
N PRO A 43 21.48 14.50 25.65
CA PRO A 43 22.37 15.63 25.48
C PRO A 43 22.20 16.63 26.64
N PRO A 44 23.28 17.10 27.29
CA PRO A 44 23.20 17.97 28.47
C PRO A 44 22.50 19.31 28.20
N GLU A 45 22.35 19.67 26.92
CA GLU A 45 21.63 20.85 26.45
C GLU A 45 20.12 20.71 26.63
N LEU A 46 19.53 19.55 26.34
CA LEU A 46 18.09 19.29 26.48
C LEU A 46 17.63 19.25 27.94
N ALA A 47 18.54 18.88 28.86
CA ALA A 47 18.29 18.92 30.30
C ALA A 47 18.21 20.36 30.84
N ARG A 48 18.87 21.33 30.20
CA ARG A 48 18.83 22.76 30.60
C ARG A 48 17.51 23.42 30.19
N GLU A 49 16.87 22.92 29.14
CA GLU A 49 15.56 23.40 28.67
C GLU A 49 14.37 22.73 29.38
N GLY A 50 14.62 21.83 30.33
CA GLY A 50 13.56 21.14 31.10
C GLY A 50 12.77 20.11 30.29
N LEU A 51 13.25 19.74 29.10
CA LEU A 51 12.60 18.78 28.21
C LEU A 51 12.94 17.35 28.64
N LYS A 52 11.90 16.55 28.93
CA LYS A 52 12.05 15.14 29.29
C LYS A 52 12.25 14.28 28.02
N PRO A 53 13.05 13.20 28.09
CA PRO A 53 13.13 12.24 27.00
C PRO A 53 11.78 11.57 26.77
N LEU A 54 11.39 11.38 25.49
CA LEU A 54 10.12 10.74 25.11
C LEU A 54 9.90 9.38 25.77
N ALA A 55 10.99 8.62 26.01
CA ALA A 55 10.96 7.35 26.71
C ALA A 55 10.42 7.41 28.15
N ALA A 56 10.40 8.59 28.77
CA ALA A 56 9.82 8.80 30.10
C ALA A 56 8.30 8.98 30.09
N GLU A 57 7.70 9.28 28.93
CA GLU A 57 6.24 9.50 28.77
C GLU A 57 5.57 8.37 27.95
N LEU A 58 6.35 7.40 27.45
CA LEU A 58 5.77 6.27 26.73
C LEU A 58 4.97 5.39 27.71
N PRO A 59 3.74 4.98 27.34
CA PRO A 59 2.99 4.00 28.12
C PRO A 59 3.78 2.70 28.19
N ASP A 60 3.73 2.04 29.35
CA ASP A 60 4.36 0.74 29.53
C ASP A 60 3.73 -0.28 28.58
N VAL A 61 4.49 -0.68 27.55
CA VAL A 61 4.07 -1.69 26.56
C VAL A 61 4.41 -3.09 27.07
N SER A 62 4.91 -3.23 28.30
CA SER A 62 5.07 -4.53 28.94
C SER A 62 3.73 -5.25 28.93
N THR A 63 3.73 -6.47 28.39
CA THR A 63 2.51 -7.26 28.27
C THR A 63 1.99 -7.63 29.67
N PRO A 64 0.68 -7.49 29.94
CA PRO A 64 0.09 -7.92 31.21
C PRO A 64 0.35 -9.40 31.45
N GLN A 65 0.76 -9.77 32.67
CA GLN A 65 0.95 -11.17 33.06
C GLN A 65 -0.39 -11.92 32.97
N GLY A 66 -0.54 -12.82 31.99
CA GLY A 66 -1.75 -13.60 31.75
C GLY A 66 -1.43 -14.95 31.08
N ILE A 67 -2.47 -15.74 30.78
CA ILE A 67 -2.35 -17.01 30.05
C ILE A 67 -1.98 -16.68 28.59
N MET A 68 -0.70 -16.54 28.32
CA MET A 68 -0.17 -16.39 26.98
C MET A 68 -0.14 -17.78 26.31
N PRO A 69 -0.31 -17.87 24.98
CA PRO A 69 0.09 -19.05 24.25
C PRO A 69 1.53 -19.44 24.63
N PRO A 70 1.86 -20.74 24.72
CA PRO A 70 3.22 -21.16 25.04
C PRO A 70 4.19 -20.52 24.05
N ASP A 71 5.25 -19.91 24.59
CA ASP A 71 6.30 -19.32 23.77
C ASP A 71 7.08 -20.44 23.09
N ILE A 72 6.75 -20.71 21.83
CA ILE A 72 7.43 -21.70 20.99
C ILE A 72 8.84 -21.27 20.58
N SER A 73 9.22 -20.02 20.85
CA SER A 73 10.55 -19.50 20.58
C SER A 73 11.51 -19.64 21.77
N ASP A 74 11.00 -20.02 22.94
CA ASP A 74 11.79 -20.31 24.13
C ASP A 74 12.77 -21.47 23.86
N GLY A 75 14.05 -21.26 24.14
CA GLY A 75 15.11 -22.21 23.81
C GLY A 75 15.55 -22.29 22.33
N LEU A 76 14.79 -21.74 21.37
CA LEU A 76 15.18 -21.71 19.95
C LEU A 76 16.39 -20.78 19.70
N PHE A 77 16.47 -19.71 20.48
CA PHE A 77 17.55 -18.72 20.44
C PHE A 77 18.54 -18.87 21.61
N ASP A 78 18.35 -19.90 22.46
CA ASP A 78 19.31 -20.19 23.52
C ASP A 78 20.59 -20.74 22.90
N ARG A 79 21.57 -19.84 22.85
CA ARG A 79 22.93 -19.97 22.34
C ARG A 79 23.76 -21.14 22.91
N LYS A 80 23.18 -22.05 23.72
CA LYS A 80 23.91 -23.12 24.41
C LYS A 80 23.57 -24.54 23.95
N GLY A 81 22.57 -24.77 23.09
CA GLY A 81 22.11 -26.12 22.76
C GLY A 81 22.46 -26.63 21.36
N THR A 82 22.39 -25.78 20.35
CA THR A 82 22.88 -26.14 19.01
C THR A 82 24.38 -26.00 19.04
N ALA A 83 25.07 -27.14 19.14
CA ALA A 83 26.46 -27.23 18.72
C ALA A 83 26.62 -26.37 17.46
N PRO A 84 27.57 -25.43 17.43
CA PRO A 84 27.80 -24.69 16.20
C PRO A 84 28.12 -25.77 15.17
N LEU A 85 27.18 -26.04 14.25
CA LEU A 85 27.57 -26.46 12.92
C LEU A 85 28.62 -25.44 12.55
N ALA A 86 29.87 -25.89 12.59
CA ALA A 86 31.03 -25.05 12.68
C ALA A 86 30.85 -23.94 11.65
N PHE A 87 30.62 -22.72 12.16
CA PHE A 87 30.48 -21.53 11.34
C PHE A 87 31.90 -21.24 10.85
N ARG A 88 32.36 -22.05 9.89
CA ARG A 88 33.46 -21.68 9.03
C ARG A 88 33.02 -20.38 8.41
N ALA A 89 33.89 -19.39 8.48
CA ALA A 89 33.70 -18.08 7.86
C ALA A 89 33.19 -18.28 6.41
N GLY A 90 31.88 -18.11 6.20
CA GLY A 90 31.21 -18.39 4.92
C GLY A 90 29.81 -19.00 4.99
N ASP A 91 29.45 -19.72 6.05
CA ASP A 91 28.19 -20.49 6.07
C ASP A 91 27.02 -19.69 6.66
N PHE A 92 26.31 -18.91 5.82
CA PHE A 92 25.06 -18.27 6.20
C PHE A 92 24.01 -19.32 6.61
N VAL A 93 23.57 -19.31 7.88
CA VAL A 93 22.39 -20.09 8.32
C VAL A 93 21.15 -19.41 7.73
N PRO A 94 20.36 -20.08 6.86
CA PRO A 94 19.19 -19.45 6.26
C PRO A 94 18.10 -19.28 7.33
N ILE A 95 17.88 -18.03 7.75
CA ILE A 95 16.72 -17.66 8.56
C ILE A 95 15.50 -17.72 7.64
N GLN A 96 14.59 -18.65 7.88
CA GLN A 96 13.35 -18.73 7.11
C GLN A 96 12.30 -17.76 7.67
N TYR A 97 12.16 -16.61 7.02
CA TYR A 97 11.06 -15.69 7.28
C TYR A 97 9.78 -16.21 6.60
N HIS A 98 8.81 -16.58 7.41
CA HIS A 98 7.47 -16.93 6.99
C HIS A 98 6.60 -15.69 7.13
N TRP A 99 6.54 -14.88 6.06
CA TRP A 99 5.62 -13.75 6.02
C TRP A 99 4.21 -14.28 5.72
N ALA A 100 3.30 -14.13 6.67
CA ALA A 100 1.87 -14.27 6.40
C ALA A 100 1.35 -12.93 5.91
N ALA A 101 0.72 -12.92 4.73
CA ALA A 101 0.13 -11.71 4.20
C ALA A 101 -0.96 -11.21 5.16
N SER A 102 -0.99 -9.91 5.44
CA SER A 102 -2.03 -9.35 6.32
C SER A 102 -3.40 -9.59 5.69
N GLY A 103 -4.32 -10.22 6.44
CA GLY A 103 -5.68 -10.51 5.99
C GLY A 103 -6.58 -9.27 5.92
N LEU A 104 -6.01 -8.10 5.64
CA LEU A 104 -6.72 -6.83 5.61
C LEU A 104 -7.50 -6.69 4.30
N CYS A 105 -8.76 -6.31 4.45
CA CYS A 105 -9.67 -6.11 3.34
C CYS A 105 -10.32 -4.74 3.41
N HIS A 106 -10.63 -4.18 2.24
CA HIS A 106 -11.26 -2.87 2.09
C HIS A 106 -12.35 -2.92 1.00
N ARG A 107 -13.18 -1.88 0.94
CA ARG A 107 -14.17 -1.68 -0.12
C ARG A 107 -13.51 -1.07 -1.37
N PRO A 108 -14.14 -1.12 -2.56
CA PRO A 108 -13.62 -0.45 -3.75
C PRO A 108 -13.22 1.01 -3.48
N LEU A 109 -12.00 1.37 -3.87
CA LEU A 109 -11.46 2.73 -3.71
C LEU A 109 -11.66 3.49 -5.03
N TYR A 110 -12.80 4.13 -5.21
CA TYR A 110 -13.14 4.78 -6.49
C TYR A 110 -12.19 5.91 -6.89
N PHE A 111 -11.63 6.60 -5.89
CA PHE A 111 -10.75 7.76 -6.07
C PHE A 111 -9.27 7.39 -6.18
N GLU A 112 -8.91 6.11 -6.11
CA GLU A 112 -7.51 5.68 -6.18
C GLU A 112 -6.97 5.72 -7.62
N ASP A 113 -5.73 6.15 -7.77
CA ASP A 113 -4.93 5.89 -8.96
C ASP A 113 -4.07 4.63 -8.75
N ALA A 114 -4.64 3.45 -8.98
CA ALA A 114 -4.04 2.17 -8.56
C ALA A 114 -2.64 1.92 -9.14
N MET A 115 -2.36 2.37 -10.36
CA MET A 115 -1.06 2.17 -11.00
C MET A 115 0.01 3.06 -10.37
N LEU A 116 -0.32 4.33 -10.13
CA LEU A 116 0.56 5.27 -9.47
C LEU A 116 0.77 4.90 -7.99
N GLU A 117 -0.32 4.74 -7.26
CA GLU A 117 -0.30 4.63 -5.79
C GLU A 117 0.19 3.26 -5.31
N ARG A 118 -0.20 2.16 -5.97
CA ARG A 118 0.18 0.80 -5.54
C ARG A 118 1.44 0.29 -6.21
N TYR A 119 1.66 0.64 -7.48
CA TYR A 119 2.77 0.10 -8.26
C TYR A 119 3.84 1.15 -8.62
N GLY A 120 3.70 2.41 -8.17
CA GLY A 120 4.66 3.47 -8.46
C GLY A 120 4.78 3.81 -9.94
N GLN A 121 3.81 3.40 -10.75
CA GLN A 121 3.81 3.63 -12.19
C GLN A 121 3.32 5.06 -12.44
N GLN A 122 4.27 5.95 -12.74
CA GLN A 122 4.01 7.35 -13.11
C GLN A 122 4.23 7.61 -14.59
N CYS A 123 3.45 8.53 -15.15
CA CYS A 123 3.55 8.96 -16.55
C CYS A 123 4.75 9.90 -16.78
N HIS A 124 4.73 11.08 -16.16
CA HIS A 124 5.82 12.05 -16.18
C HIS A 124 5.68 12.97 -14.96
N PRO A 125 6.75 13.33 -14.23
CA PRO A 125 6.65 14.07 -12.97
C PRO A 125 5.86 15.39 -13.06
N LEU A 126 5.92 16.08 -14.21
CA LEU A 126 5.18 17.34 -14.41
C LEU A 126 3.70 17.13 -14.78
N ILE A 127 3.35 16.00 -15.39
CA ILE A 127 1.98 15.70 -15.85
C ILE A 127 1.21 14.91 -14.79
N GLN A 128 1.92 14.14 -13.96
CA GLN A 128 1.34 13.27 -12.95
C GLN A 128 0.37 13.98 -12.00
N PRO A 129 0.66 15.20 -11.48
CA PRO A 129 -0.28 15.91 -10.61
C PRO A 129 -1.58 16.26 -11.33
N VAL A 130 -1.50 16.61 -12.62
CA VAL A 130 -2.68 16.92 -13.44
C VAL A 130 -3.47 15.65 -13.74
N ALA A 131 -2.79 14.54 -14.06
CA ALA A 131 -3.44 13.26 -14.30
C ALA A 131 -4.17 12.74 -13.05
N SER A 132 -3.51 12.70 -11.89
CA SER A 132 -4.13 12.26 -10.63
C SER A 132 -5.20 13.24 -10.14
N GLY A 133 -5.00 14.55 -10.32
CA GLY A 133 -6.01 15.56 -9.99
C GLY A 133 -7.26 15.42 -10.86
N SER A 134 -7.10 15.31 -12.18
CA SER A 134 -8.23 15.09 -13.10
C SER A 134 -8.99 13.81 -12.80
N ARG A 135 -8.28 12.71 -12.50
CA ARG A 135 -8.88 11.46 -12.03
C ARG A 135 -9.77 11.72 -10.81
N PHE A 136 -9.25 12.37 -9.79
CA PHE A 136 -9.99 12.65 -8.56
C PHE A 136 -11.24 13.50 -8.82
N PHE A 137 -11.11 14.62 -9.55
CA PHE A 137 -12.21 15.54 -9.79
C PHE A 137 -13.27 15.01 -10.76
N LEU A 138 -12.87 14.21 -11.76
CA LEU A 138 -13.82 13.56 -12.68
C LEU A 138 -14.51 12.34 -12.06
N THR A 139 -13.88 11.72 -11.06
CA THR A 139 -14.49 10.61 -10.31
C THR A 139 -15.68 11.08 -9.49
N PHE A 140 -15.68 12.32 -8.98
CA PHE A 140 -16.79 12.85 -8.19
C PHE A 140 -18.13 12.82 -8.96
N PRO A 141 -18.25 13.40 -10.17
CA PRO A 141 -19.49 13.33 -10.91
C PRO A 141 -19.79 11.95 -11.50
N ALA A 142 -18.75 11.15 -11.79
CA ALA A 142 -18.88 9.78 -12.29
C ALA A 142 -19.14 8.74 -11.19
N LEU A 143 -19.26 9.15 -9.93
CA LEU A 143 -19.41 8.23 -8.79
C LEU A 143 -20.64 7.31 -8.91
N PRO A 144 -21.83 7.77 -9.35
CA PRO A 144 -22.99 6.89 -9.52
C PRO A 144 -22.73 5.75 -10.52
N TYR A 145 -22.01 6.06 -11.60
CA TYR A 145 -21.59 5.08 -12.60
C TYR A 145 -20.66 4.03 -11.98
N LEU A 146 -19.64 4.47 -11.24
CA LEU A 146 -18.66 3.58 -10.63
C LEU A 146 -19.30 2.68 -9.56
N LEU A 147 -20.26 3.18 -8.79
CA LEU A 147 -21.03 2.40 -7.81
C LEU A 147 -21.90 1.32 -8.47
N ALA A 148 -22.40 1.57 -9.68
CA ALA A 148 -23.16 0.58 -10.45
C ALA A 148 -22.24 -0.51 -11.03
N VAL A 149 -21.08 -0.13 -11.53
CA VAL A 149 -20.09 -1.06 -12.13
C VAL A 149 -19.42 -1.94 -11.08
N ASP A 150 -18.92 -1.35 -10.00
CA ASP A 150 -18.21 -2.04 -8.92
C ASP A 150 -18.88 -1.72 -7.58
N PRO A 151 -19.96 -2.42 -7.22
CA PRO A 151 -20.73 -2.08 -6.02
C PRO A 151 -19.89 -2.28 -4.76
N PRO A 152 -20.12 -1.51 -3.67
CA PRO A 152 -19.31 -1.55 -2.45
C PRO A 152 -19.62 -2.76 -1.53
N ARG A 153 -19.77 -3.95 -2.11
CA ARG A 153 -20.09 -5.21 -1.44
C ARG A 153 -18.91 -6.19 -1.31
N PRO A 154 -18.08 -6.42 -2.34
CA PRO A 154 -16.98 -7.37 -2.23
C PRO A 154 -15.85 -6.77 -1.40
N ALA A 155 -15.25 -7.60 -0.54
CA ALA A 155 -14.06 -7.26 0.22
C ALA A 155 -12.82 -7.49 -0.67
N ILE A 156 -12.01 -6.45 -0.86
CA ILE A 156 -10.82 -6.47 -1.72
C ILE A 156 -9.58 -6.49 -0.81
N SER A 157 -8.64 -7.39 -1.10
CA SER A 157 -7.40 -7.47 -0.33
C SER A 157 -6.51 -6.25 -0.56
N THR A 158 -5.82 -5.80 0.49
CA THR A 158 -4.82 -4.72 0.44
C THR A 158 -3.56 -5.09 -0.35
N LEU A 159 -3.29 -6.38 -0.57
CA LEU A 159 -2.09 -6.88 -1.25
C LEU A 159 -1.98 -6.47 -2.73
N GLY A 160 -3.06 -5.96 -3.32
CA GLY A 160 -3.11 -5.59 -4.72
C GLY A 160 -3.37 -6.78 -5.65
N SER A 161 -3.24 -6.53 -6.95
CA SER A 161 -3.55 -7.47 -8.03
C SER A 161 -2.36 -8.33 -8.45
N PHE A 162 -1.13 -7.83 -8.24
CA PHE A 162 0.11 -8.52 -8.62
C PHE A 162 0.87 -9.02 -7.40
N ARG A 163 1.60 -10.13 -7.55
CA ARG A 163 2.41 -10.67 -6.47
C ARG A 163 3.63 -9.77 -6.21
N PRO A 164 3.99 -9.54 -4.93
CA PRO A 164 5.28 -8.95 -4.59
C PRO A 164 6.44 -9.72 -5.27
N GLY A 165 7.40 -8.99 -5.82
CA GLY A 165 8.54 -9.57 -6.53
C GLY A 165 8.28 -9.96 -7.99
N THR A 166 7.02 -9.92 -8.47
CA THR A 166 6.72 -10.02 -9.90
C THR A 166 6.56 -8.63 -10.50
N PRO A 167 7.20 -8.31 -11.65
CA PRO A 167 7.00 -7.02 -12.31
C PRO A 167 5.53 -6.81 -12.66
N ALA A 168 4.94 -5.70 -12.21
CA ALA A 168 3.59 -5.32 -12.60
C ALA A 168 3.59 -4.77 -14.03
N PRO A 169 2.74 -5.27 -14.94
CA PRO A 169 2.61 -4.70 -16.28
C PRO A 169 2.13 -3.24 -16.20
N ALA A 170 2.63 -2.39 -17.10
CA ALA A 170 2.13 -1.03 -17.24
C ALA A 170 0.74 -1.08 -17.88
N MET A 171 -0.29 -0.65 -17.14
CA MET A 171 -1.68 -0.70 -17.58
C MET A 171 -2.36 0.65 -17.36
N PHE A 172 -3.42 0.91 -18.12
CA PHE A 172 -4.31 2.03 -17.85
C PHE A 172 -5.56 1.55 -17.12
N GLN A 173 -5.88 2.18 -15.99
CA GLN A 173 -7.13 1.93 -15.30
C GLN A 173 -8.27 2.62 -16.07
N ARG A 174 -9.18 1.82 -16.63
CA ARG A 174 -10.36 2.31 -17.35
C ARG A 174 -11.60 1.59 -16.82
N PRO A 175 -12.67 2.31 -16.48
CA PRO A 175 -13.93 1.65 -16.16
C PRO A 175 -14.48 0.95 -17.43
N PRO A 176 -15.11 -0.24 -17.29
CA PRO A 176 -15.79 -0.90 -18.41
C PRO A 176 -16.94 -0.03 -18.91
N LEU A 177 -17.29 -0.13 -20.18
CA LEU A 177 -18.43 0.56 -20.77
C LEU A 177 -19.70 -0.27 -20.57
N GLN A 178 -20.59 0.20 -19.71
CA GLN A 178 -21.84 -0.48 -19.38
C GLN A 178 -23.02 0.50 -19.52
N VAL A 179 -23.97 0.16 -20.39
CA VAL A 179 -25.15 1.00 -20.66
C VAL A 179 -26.01 1.13 -19.40
N ASP A 180 -26.18 0.04 -18.66
CA ASP A 180 -26.98 0.00 -17.43
C ASP A 180 -26.43 0.97 -16.36
N ALA A 181 -25.11 1.01 -16.21
CA ALA A 181 -24.45 1.95 -15.30
C ALA A 181 -24.59 3.41 -15.77
N GLY A 182 -24.51 3.65 -17.09
CA GLY A 182 -24.76 4.98 -17.67
C GLY A 182 -26.20 5.47 -17.44
N LEU A 183 -27.18 4.57 -17.51
CA LEU A 183 -28.57 4.91 -17.18
C LEU A 183 -28.72 5.30 -15.70
N ILE A 184 -28.08 4.56 -14.79
CA ILE A 184 -28.08 4.87 -13.35
C ILE A 184 -27.46 6.24 -13.09
N GLU A 185 -26.35 6.56 -13.75
CA GLU A 185 -25.71 7.87 -13.66
C GLU A 185 -26.62 9.00 -14.14
N ALA A 186 -27.25 8.84 -15.31
CA ALA A 186 -28.21 9.80 -15.83
C ALA A 186 -29.39 10.00 -14.86
N CYS A 187 -29.95 8.92 -14.32
CA CYS A 187 -31.03 8.98 -13.33
C CYS A 187 -30.58 9.69 -12.05
N ALA A 188 -29.36 9.43 -11.56
CA ALA A 188 -28.81 10.08 -10.37
C ALA A 188 -28.69 11.60 -10.57
N TRP A 189 -28.15 12.03 -11.71
CA TRP A 189 -28.02 13.45 -12.03
C TRP A 189 -29.36 14.15 -12.26
N LEU A 190 -30.30 13.50 -12.97
CA LEU A 190 -31.66 14.03 -13.11
C LEU A 190 -32.35 14.18 -11.74
N ALA A 191 -32.15 13.24 -10.83
CA ALA A 191 -32.69 13.34 -9.47
C ALA A 191 -32.06 14.50 -8.69
N VAL A 192 -30.75 14.72 -8.78
CA VAL A 192 -30.07 15.86 -8.15
C VAL A 192 -30.61 17.19 -8.69
N ILE A 193 -30.70 17.34 -10.01
CA ILE A 193 -31.23 18.54 -10.67
C ILE A 193 -32.68 18.80 -10.26
N TYR A 194 -33.49 17.75 -10.15
CA TYR A 194 -34.88 17.87 -9.73
C TYR A 194 -35.04 18.29 -8.26
N VAL A 195 -34.18 17.78 -7.37
CA VAL A 195 -34.24 18.06 -5.93
C VAL A 195 -33.66 19.44 -5.58
N PHE A 196 -32.65 19.91 -6.32
CA PHE A 196 -31.98 21.19 -6.12
C PHE A 196 -32.18 22.11 -7.34
N PRO A 197 -33.34 22.81 -7.42
CA PRO A 197 -33.65 23.71 -8.53
C PRO A 197 -32.85 25.01 -8.51
#